data_AF-A0A914MR41-F1
#
_entry.id   AF-A0A914MR41-F1
#
_cell.length_a   1.000
_cell.length_b   1.000
_cell.length_c   1.000
_cell.angle_alpha   90.00
_cell.angle_beta   90.00
_cell.angle_gamma   90.00
#
_symmetry.space_group_name_H-M   'P 1'
#
loop_
_entity.id
_entity.type
_entity.pdbx_description
1 polymer ?
#
loop_
_entity_poly.entity_id
_entity_poly.type
_entity_poly.pdbx_seq_one_letter_code
_entity_poly.pdbx_strand_id
1 'polypeptide(L)' 'MKQIIKKIERFNKKATKFKFRIEPQQMTIETDDKWYPDQVFLVCQHKNKRFTSQPRKLESSCTIACRRLVVWPD' A
#
# COMPACT_ATOMS: atom_id res chain seq x y z
N MET A 1 -28.10 -20.04 -25.61
CA MET A 1 -27.43 -18.72 -25.68
C MET A 1 -26.62 -18.31 -24.44
N LYS A 2 -27.01 -18.64 -23.20
CA LYS A 2 -26.25 -18.24 -21.98
C LYS A 2 -24.84 -18.86 -21.85
N GLN A 3 -24.58 -20.03 -22.41
CA GLN A 3 -23.26 -20.69 -22.29
C GLN A 3 -22.17 -20.04 -23.16
N ILE A 4 -22.52 -19.55 -24.35
CA ILE A 4 -21.56 -18.93 -25.28
C ILE A 4 -21.07 -17.60 -24.68
N ILE A 5 -21.98 -16.78 -24.14
CA ILE A 5 -21.65 -15.53 -23.45
C ILE A 5 -20.70 -15.80 -22.27
N LYS A 6 -21.01 -16.79 -21.41
CA LYS A 6 -20.12 -17.20 -20.30
C LYS A 6 -18.74 -17.69 -20.78
N LYS A 7 -18.66 -18.33 -21.95
CA LYS A 7 -17.40 -18.80 -22.54
C LYS A 7 -16.59 -17.63 -23.10
N ILE A 8 -17.25 -16.68 -23.76
CA ILE A 8 -16.65 -15.43 -24.25
C ILE A 8 -16.16 -14.57 -23.09
N GLU A 9 -16.93 -14.43 -22.00
CA GLU A 9 -16.51 -13.75 -20.77
C GLU A 9 -15.25 -14.39 -20.16
N ARG A 10 -15.12 -15.72 -20.21
CA ARG A 10 -13.92 -16.43 -19.74
C ARG A 10 -12.75 -16.31 -20.72
N PHE A 11 -13.01 -16.24 -22.02
CA PHE A 11 -11.98 -16.13 -23.05
C PHE A 11 -11.39 -14.71 -23.13
N ASN A 12 -12.23 -13.68 -22.91
CA ASN A 12 -11.81 -12.29 -22.75
C ASN A 12 -11.34 -11.95 -21.32
N LYS A 13 -11.58 -12.83 -20.34
CA LYS A 13 -10.74 -12.94 -19.15
C LYS A 13 -9.40 -13.59 -19.52
N LYS A 14 -8.68 -13.00 -20.47
CA LYS A 14 -7.26 -12.81 -20.19
C LYS A 14 -7.28 -12.14 -18.83
N ALA A 15 -6.70 -12.77 -17.81
CA ALA A 15 -6.41 -12.07 -16.58
C ALA A 15 -5.58 -10.86 -17.02
N THR A 16 -6.23 -9.74 -17.31
CA THR A 16 -5.57 -8.46 -17.44
C THR A 16 -4.79 -8.42 -16.16
N LYS A 17 -3.47 -8.60 -16.27
CA LYS A 17 -2.58 -8.58 -15.12
C LYS A 17 -2.66 -7.13 -14.70
N PHE A 18 -3.68 -6.80 -13.91
CA PHE A 18 -3.91 -5.47 -13.39
C PHE A 18 -2.64 -5.18 -12.59
N LYS A 19 -1.77 -4.38 -13.19
CA LYS A 19 -0.58 -3.86 -12.54
C LYS A 19 -1.07 -2.65 -11.79
N PHE A 20 -1.41 -2.86 -10.52
CA PHE A 20 -1.67 -1.76 -9.63
C PHE A 20 -0.33 -1.10 -9.34
N ARG A 21 -0.24 0.21 -9.61
CA ARG A 21 0.87 1.05 -9.19
C ARG A 21 0.39 1.78 -7.93
N ILE A 22 1.17 1.70 -6.86
CA ILE A 22 0.89 2.42 -5.62
C ILE A 22 2.08 3.34 -5.41
N GLU A 23 1.81 4.64 -5.43
CA GLU A 23 2.81 5.70 -5.25
C GLU A 23 2.39 6.50 -4.02
N PRO A 24 2.73 6.00 -2.81
CA PRO A 24 2.49 6.76 -1.61
C PRO A 24 3.34 8.03 -1.70
N GLN A 25 2.78 9.20 -1.40
CA GLN A 25 3.53 10.46 -1.37
C GLN A 25 3.92 10.81 0.06
N GLN A 26 2.92 10.89 0.94
CA GLN A 26 3.12 11.17 2.35
C GLN A 26 2.23 10.29 3.23
N MET A 27 2.73 9.95 4.42
CA MET A 27 1.96 9.33 5.49
C MET A 27 2.27 10.02 6.80
N THR A 28 1.22 10.46 7.49
CA THR A 28 1.30 11.01 8.84
C THR A 28 0.85 9.95 9.83
N ILE A 29 1.68 9.66 10.82
CA ILE A 29 1.38 8.73 11.90
C ILE A 29 1.27 9.55 13.18
N GLU A 30 0.15 9.42 13.87
CA GLU A 30 -0.02 9.95 15.22
C GLU A 30 0.34 8.82 16.19
N THR A 31 1.41 9.04 16.95
CA THR A 31 1.98 8.12 17.93
C THR A 31 1.46 8.47 19.32
N ASP A 32 1.74 7.62 20.31
CA ASP A 32 1.54 7.93 21.73
C ASP A 32 2.84 7.66 22.51
N ASP A 33 2.87 7.95 23.81
CA ASP A 33 4.08 7.79 24.64
C ASP A 33 4.50 6.32 24.82
N LYS A 34 3.63 5.36 24.50
CA LYS A 34 3.88 3.91 24.65
C LYS A 34 4.22 3.24 23.33
N TRP A 35 3.80 3.83 22.21
CA TRP A 35 3.96 3.31 20.87
C TRP A 35 4.74 4.30 20.02
N TYR A 36 6.04 4.07 20.00
CA TYR A 36 7.01 4.88 19.27
C TYR A 36 7.75 4.05 18.23
N PRO A 37 7.21 3.91 17.00
CA PRO A 37 7.85 3.12 15.97
C PRO A 37 9.06 3.86 15.37
N ASP A 38 10.23 3.22 15.40
CA ASP A 38 11.44 3.75 14.75
C ASP A 38 11.38 3.65 13.22
N GLN A 39 10.72 2.61 12.72
CA GLN A 39 10.61 2.31 11.28
C GLN A 39 9.23 1.78 10.93
N VAL A 40 8.77 2.09 9.72
CA VAL A 40 7.55 1.52 9.13
C VAL A 40 7.78 1.04 7.71
N PHE A 41 6.97 0.08 7.28
CA PHE A 41 6.92 -0.40 5.92
C PHE A 41 5.46 -0.52 5.47
N LEU A 42 5.21 -0.32 4.19
CA LEU A 42 3.90 -0.49 3.60
C LEU A 42 3.72 -1.94 3.16
N VAL A 43 2.60 -2.53 3.57
CA VAL A 43 2.17 -3.84 3.10
C VAL A 43 0.93 -3.67 2.26
N CYS A 44 0.99 -4.09 1.00
CA CYS A 44 -0.16 -4.13 0.12
C CYS A 44 -0.52 -5.59 -0.14
N GLN A 45 -1.70 -6.01 0.29
CA GLN A 45 -2.19 -7.37 0.13
C GLN A 45 -3.41 -7.37 -0.79
N HIS A 46 -3.36 -8.18 -1.85
CA HIS A 46 -4.49 -8.40 -2.75
C HIS A 46 -4.57 -9.89 -3.13
N LYS A 47 -5.63 -10.56 -2.67
CA LYS A 47 -5.79 -12.01 -2.78
C LYS A 47 -4.54 -12.72 -2.21
N ASN A 48 -3.91 -13.59 -3.00
CA ASN A 48 -2.71 -14.34 -2.62
C ASN A 48 -1.40 -13.59 -2.93
N LYS A 49 -1.46 -12.30 -3.28
CA LYS A 49 -0.27 -11.48 -3.53
C LYS A 49 -0.06 -10.52 -2.36
N ARG A 50 1.18 -10.47 -1.89
CA ARG A 50 1.66 -9.52 -0.88
C ARG A 50 2.86 -8.78 -1.44
N PHE A 51 2.80 -7.46 -1.40
CA PHE A 51 3.92 -6.57 -1.62
C PHE A 51 4.29 -5.93 -0.29
N THR A 52 5.59 -5.84 0.00
CA THR A 52 6.12 -5.19 1.20
C THR A 52 7.17 -4.20 0.76
N SER A 53 7.04 -2.93 1.16
CA SER A 53 8.05 -1.92 0.87
C SER A 53 9.30 -2.15 1.72
N GLN A 54 10.40 -1.49 1.37
CA GLN A 54 11.53 -1.38 2.28
C GLN A 54 11.11 -0.62 3.57
N PRO A 55 11.69 -0.96 4.73
CA PRO A 55 11.52 -0.18 5.95
C PRO A 55 12.01 1.24 5.76
N ARG A 56 11.26 2.22 6.26
CA ARG A 56 11.60 3.63 6.24
C ARG A 56 11.60 4.18 7.66
N LYS A 57 12.55 5.06 7.94
CA LYS A 57 12.60 5.80 9.19
C LYS A 57 11.49 6.82 9.23
N LEU A 58 10.94 7.03 10.42
CA LEU A 58 9.96 8.07 10.66
C LEU A 58 10.70 9.35 11.04
N GLU A 59 10.41 10.43 10.32
CA GLU A 59 10.93 11.73 10.71
C GLU A 59 10.05 12.33 11.80
N SER A 60 10.67 12.83 12.87
CA SER A 60 9.97 13.54 13.95
C SER A 60 9.45 14.88 13.47
N SER A 61 8.16 15.14 13.67
CA SER A 61 7.62 16.48 13.47
C SER A 61 8.20 17.42 14.53
N CYS A 62 8.82 18.53 14.11
CA CYS A 62 9.35 19.53 15.03
C CYS A 62 8.24 20.29 15.80
N THR A 63 7.00 20.24 15.30
CA THR A 63 5.86 21.02 15.85
C THR A 63 4.94 20.21 16.75
N ILE A 64 4.83 18.88 16.55
CA ILE A 64 3.91 18.04 17.30
C ILE A 64 4.68 16.79 17.78
N ALA A 65 4.89 16.69 19.10
CA ALA A 65 5.71 15.64 19.73
C ALA A 65 5.28 14.22 19.32
N CYS A 66 3.98 14.00 19.14
CA CYS A 66 3.37 12.72 18.80
C CYS A 66 3.05 12.57 17.31
N ARG A 67 3.54 13.46 16.43
CA ARG A 67 3.32 13.34 14.99
C ARG A 67 4.60 12.93 14.30
N ARG A 68 4.51 11.94 13.44
CA ARG A 68 5.61 11.43 12.63
C ARG A 68 5.23 11.44 11.16
N LEU A 69 6.19 11.79 10.32
CA LEU A 69 6.00 11.89 8.87
C LEU A 69 6.89 10.89 8.16
N VAL A 70 6.31 10.22 7.16
CA VAL A 70 7.03 9.39 6.20
C VAL A 70 6.79 9.94 4.81
N VAL A 71 7.87 10.26 4.11
CA VAL A 71 7.85 10.77 2.74
C VAL A 71 8.48 9.72 1.82
N TRP A 72 7.82 9.45 0.70
CA TRP A 72 8.38 8.63 -0.37
C TRP A 72 8.77 9.57 -1.52
N PRO A 73 10.05 9.57 -1.93
CA PRO A 73 10.48 10.32 -3.10
C PRO A 73 9.89 9.69 -4.38
N ASP A 74 9.70 10.52 -5.41
CA ASP A 74 9.30 10.12 -6.76
C ASP A 74 10.32 9.18 -7.44
#